data_AF-A0A0F9H2N5-F1
#
_entry.id   AF-A0A0F9H2N5-F1
#
_cell.length_a   1.000
_cell.length_b   1.000
_cell.length_c   1.000
_cell.angle_alpha   90.00
_cell.angle_beta   90.00
_cell.angle_gamma   90.00
#
_symmetry.space_group_name_H-M   'P 1'
#
loop_
_entity.id
_entity.type
_entity.pdbx_description
1 polymer ?
#
loop_
_entity_poly.entity_id
_entity_poly.type
_entity_poly.pdbx_seq_one_letter_code
_entity_poly.pdbx_strand_id
1 'polypeptide(L)'
;SAGSVWNANSVTNLTLNEDTSTISLVYSGASESVFYGGGETYNNLTIGGGTGITKFRYGVSNTFNVFTILKPKTVNFTAGTTTTVSSFVAVGDISDGIIITSLTSATHTLSDSSGTNAVSYCTISYSIAEGGATWNALVNCTDNGNNSGWNFAAAGVIKTINGLAFGSVKTYNGLAIGSVKTINGVAAQ
;
A
#
# COMPACT_ATOMS: atom_id res chain seq x y z
N SER A 1 7.00 16.86 -21.94
CA SER A 1 6.84 15.53 -22.56
C SER A 1 7.02 14.48 -21.47
N ALA A 2 6.32 13.35 -21.54
CA ALA A 2 6.65 12.21 -20.71
C ALA A 2 8.05 11.70 -21.10
N GLY A 3 8.99 11.71 -20.17
CA GLY A 3 10.34 11.19 -20.41
C GLY A 3 10.35 9.68 -20.17
N SER A 4 10.91 8.91 -21.10
CA SER A 4 11.28 7.53 -20.78
C SER A 4 12.47 7.59 -19.83
N VAL A 5 12.31 7.16 -18.57
CA VAL A 5 13.39 7.25 -17.57
C VAL A 5 14.13 5.92 -17.44
N TRP A 6 13.45 4.80 -17.74
CA TRP A 6 14.05 3.48 -17.92
C TRP A 6 13.41 2.80 -19.13
N ASN A 7 14.22 2.23 -20.03
CA ASN A 7 13.76 1.64 -21.27
C ASN A 7 14.38 0.27 -21.57
N ALA A 8 13.70 -0.80 -21.14
CA ALA A 8 13.98 -2.19 -21.48
C ALA A 8 12.93 -2.77 -22.45
N ASN A 9 12.43 -1.99 -23.41
CA ASN A 9 11.42 -2.47 -24.38
C ASN A 9 11.95 -3.52 -25.36
N SER A 10 13.26 -3.49 -25.62
CA SER A 10 13.94 -4.51 -26.40
C SER A 10 14.89 -5.24 -25.46
N VAL A 11 14.48 -6.43 -25.02
CA VAL A 11 15.25 -7.28 -24.11
C VAL A 11 16.17 -8.24 -24.85
N THR A 12 16.10 -8.29 -26.18
CA THR A 12 16.99 -9.12 -26.99
C THR A 12 18.43 -8.67 -26.79
N ASN A 13 19.28 -9.58 -26.30
CA ASN A 13 20.68 -9.32 -25.94
C ASN A 13 20.86 -8.27 -24.81
N LEU A 14 19.83 -8.01 -24.01
CA LEU A 14 19.97 -7.26 -22.77
C LEU A 14 20.55 -8.19 -21.70
N THR A 15 21.63 -7.76 -21.05
CA THR A 15 22.12 -8.40 -19.83
C THR A 15 21.77 -7.50 -18.66
N LEU A 16 20.86 -7.98 -17.80
CA LEU A 16 20.50 -7.33 -16.55
C LEU A 16 21.03 -8.18 -15.40
N ASN A 17 21.79 -7.57 -14.49
CA ASN A 17 22.22 -8.25 -13.27
C ASN A 17 21.06 -8.24 -12.28
N GLU A 18 20.12 -9.15 -12.46
CA GLU A 18 18.84 -9.18 -11.74
C GLU A 18 19.01 -9.01 -10.23
N ASP A 19 19.92 -9.77 -9.60
CA ASP A 19 20.14 -9.78 -8.15
C ASP A 19 20.87 -8.55 -7.57
N THR A 20 21.44 -7.67 -8.40
CA THR A 20 22.22 -6.50 -7.93
C THR A 20 21.80 -5.18 -8.56
N SER A 21 20.88 -5.23 -9.53
CA SER A 21 20.38 -4.05 -10.23
C SER A 21 19.73 -3.05 -9.27
N THR A 22 20.07 -1.77 -9.42
CA THR A 22 19.42 -0.68 -8.69
C THR A 22 18.95 0.35 -9.69
N ILE A 23 17.64 0.57 -9.75
CA ILE A 23 17.01 1.56 -10.61
C ILE A 23 16.42 2.65 -9.72
N SER A 24 16.87 3.89 -9.94
CA SER A 24 16.40 5.06 -9.23
C SER A 24 15.74 6.04 -10.20
N LEU A 25 14.42 6.15 -10.13
CA LEU A 25 13.60 7.10 -10.87
C LEU A 25 13.21 8.25 -9.94
N VAL A 26 14.21 8.99 -9.46
CA VAL A 26 14.01 10.13 -8.56
C VAL A 26 14.19 11.42 -9.34
N TYR A 27 13.08 12.08 -9.68
CA TYR A 27 13.10 13.31 -10.49
C TYR A 27 12.26 14.41 -9.84
N SER A 28 12.87 15.56 -9.56
CA SER A 28 12.23 16.65 -8.81
C SER A 28 11.12 17.42 -9.56
N GLY A 29 10.91 17.14 -10.85
CA GLY A 29 9.91 17.85 -11.65
C GLY A 29 8.49 17.30 -11.50
N ALA A 30 7.53 18.08 -12.02
CA ALA A 30 6.12 17.68 -12.11
C ALA A 30 5.80 16.90 -13.41
N SER A 31 6.81 16.61 -14.23
CA SER A 31 6.61 15.90 -15.50
C SER A 31 6.40 14.41 -15.29
N GLU A 32 5.69 13.82 -16.23
CA GLU A 32 5.48 12.37 -16.28
C GLU A 32 6.78 11.63 -16.60
N SER A 33 7.01 10.53 -15.88
CA SER A 33 8.05 9.55 -16.16
C SER A 33 7.42 8.21 -16.55
N VAL A 34 8.11 7.49 -17.42
CA VAL A 34 7.68 6.15 -17.83
C VAL A 34 8.77 5.13 -17.54
N PHE A 35 8.38 4.04 -16.88
CA PHE A 35 9.16 2.84 -16.67
C PHE A 35 8.71 1.76 -17.65
N TYR A 36 9.63 1.37 -18.53
CA TYR A 36 9.44 0.30 -19.50
C TYR A 36 10.27 -0.90 -19.05
N GLY A 37 9.67 -1.78 -18.24
CA GLY A 37 10.39 -2.83 -17.53
C GLY A 37 10.70 -4.10 -18.32
N GLY A 38 10.12 -4.29 -19.51
CA GLY A 38 10.44 -5.43 -20.38
C GLY A 38 9.96 -6.80 -19.89
N GLY A 39 9.39 -6.91 -18.69
CA GLY A 39 9.01 -8.19 -18.10
C GLY A 39 10.14 -8.88 -17.32
N GLU A 40 11.17 -8.12 -16.95
CA GLU A 40 12.39 -8.62 -16.34
C GLU A 40 12.31 -8.70 -14.81
N THR A 41 13.30 -9.38 -14.22
CA THR A 41 13.57 -9.39 -12.79
C THR A 41 14.63 -8.35 -12.44
N TYR A 42 14.33 -7.52 -11.46
CA TYR A 42 15.18 -6.47 -10.93
C TYR A 42 15.40 -6.68 -9.43
N ASN A 43 16.49 -6.16 -8.87
CA ASN A 43 16.70 -6.18 -7.43
C ASN A 43 15.95 -5.00 -6.81
N ASN A 44 16.46 -3.77 -6.94
CA ASN A 44 15.85 -2.60 -6.29
C ASN A 44 15.29 -1.61 -7.31
N LEU A 45 14.03 -1.22 -7.14
CA LEU A 45 13.41 -0.07 -7.80
C LEU A 45 13.01 0.98 -6.76
N THR A 46 13.44 2.22 -6.97
CA THR A 46 12.97 3.38 -6.22
C THR A 46 12.34 4.40 -7.16
N ILE A 47 11.09 4.75 -6.92
CA ILE A 47 10.37 5.84 -7.60
C ILE A 47 10.22 7.00 -6.62
N GLY A 48 10.56 8.23 -7.02
CA GLY A 48 10.48 9.37 -6.11
C GLY A 48 10.73 10.73 -6.74
N GLY A 49 10.84 11.75 -5.89
CA GLY A 49 11.18 13.13 -6.27
C GLY A 49 10.02 13.89 -6.93
N GLY A 50 9.84 15.18 -6.63
CA GLY A 50 8.83 16.03 -7.27
C GLY A 50 7.40 15.51 -7.08
N THR A 51 6.42 16.02 -7.84
CA THR A 51 5.01 15.59 -7.78
C THR A 51 4.53 14.88 -9.05
N GLY A 52 5.42 14.69 -10.03
CA GLY A 52 5.09 14.04 -11.30
C GLY A 52 4.58 12.60 -11.14
N ILE A 53 3.87 12.13 -12.16
CA ILE A 53 3.32 10.77 -12.26
C ILE A 53 4.37 9.84 -12.84
N THR A 54 4.56 8.66 -12.25
CA THR A 54 5.32 7.56 -12.87
C THR A 54 4.38 6.50 -13.41
N LYS A 55 4.57 6.08 -14.66
CA LYS A 55 3.75 5.05 -15.31
C LYS A 55 4.58 3.81 -15.62
N PHE A 56 4.05 2.64 -15.28
CA PHE A 56 4.51 1.37 -15.86
C PHE A 56 3.83 1.20 -17.20
N ARG A 57 4.58 0.82 -18.25
CA ARG A 57 4.06 0.74 -19.62
C ARG A 57 4.34 -0.61 -20.28
N TYR A 58 3.51 -0.92 -21.28
CA TYR A 58 3.46 -2.15 -22.11
C TYR A 58 2.85 -3.41 -21.52
N GLY A 59 2.15 -3.33 -20.38
CA GLY A 59 1.32 -4.47 -19.98
C GLY A 59 2.12 -5.74 -19.68
N VAL A 60 3.39 -5.60 -19.33
CA VAL A 60 4.27 -6.71 -18.93
C VAL A 60 4.46 -6.70 -17.42
N SER A 61 4.41 -7.89 -16.83
CA SER A 61 4.63 -8.17 -15.41
C SER A 61 6.11 -8.12 -15.09
N ASN A 62 6.54 -7.37 -14.08
CA ASN A 62 7.94 -7.27 -13.67
C ASN A 62 8.13 -7.80 -12.25
N THR A 63 9.33 -8.26 -11.93
CA THR A 63 9.67 -8.73 -10.59
C THR A 63 10.70 -7.79 -9.97
N PHE A 64 10.52 -7.44 -8.69
CA PHE A 64 11.48 -6.66 -7.91
C PHE A 64 11.78 -7.40 -6.61
N ASN A 65 13.02 -7.37 -6.12
CA ASN A 65 13.28 -7.75 -4.73
C ASN A 65 12.68 -6.68 -3.80
N VAL A 66 13.09 -5.42 -3.95
CA VAL A 66 12.51 -4.28 -3.20
C VAL A 66 11.98 -3.23 -4.17
N PHE A 67 10.70 -2.89 -4.01
CA PHE A 67 10.07 -1.78 -4.72
C PHE A 67 9.64 -0.70 -3.73
N THR A 68 10.32 0.46 -3.81
CA THR A 68 10.06 1.65 -3.00
C THR A 68 9.39 2.77 -3.81
N ILE A 69 8.34 3.36 -3.25
CA ILE A 69 7.74 4.62 -3.71
C ILE A 69 7.96 5.67 -2.61
N LEU A 70 8.71 6.71 -2.95
CA LEU A 70 8.95 7.88 -2.11
C LEU A 70 7.89 8.94 -2.38
N LYS A 71 7.54 9.69 -1.36
CA LYS A 71 6.58 10.80 -1.45
C LYS A 71 7.17 12.10 -2.00
N PRO A 72 6.32 13.03 -2.49
CA PRO A 72 4.96 12.78 -2.96
C PRO A 72 5.00 12.08 -4.33
N LYS A 73 4.17 11.06 -4.57
CA LYS A 73 4.16 10.37 -5.87
C LYS A 73 2.81 9.83 -6.24
N THR A 74 2.53 9.84 -7.54
CA THR A 74 1.49 9.02 -8.15
C THR A 74 2.16 7.97 -9.02
N VAL A 75 1.84 6.70 -8.79
CA VAL A 75 2.32 5.58 -9.59
C VAL A 75 1.14 4.89 -10.24
N ASN A 76 1.15 4.85 -11.57
CA ASN A 76 0.14 4.16 -12.37
C ASN A 76 0.72 2.86 -12.92
N PHE A 77 0.16 1.73 -12.49
CA PHE A 77 0.45 0.41 -13.02
C PHE A 77 -0.31 0.16 -14.32
N THR A 78 0.22 -0.68 -15.21
CA THR A 78 -0.58 -1.12 -16.36
C THR A 78 -1.63 -2.12 -15.89
N ALA A 79 -2.89 -1.93 -16.29
CA ALA A 79 -3.97 -2.85 -15.96
C ALA A 79 -3.70 -4.27 -16.50
N GLY A 80 -4.15 -5.30 -15.77
CA GLY A 80 -3.98 -6.70 -16.12
C GLY A 80 -2.57 -7.26 -15.92
N THR A 81 -1.65 -6.47 -15.34
CA THR A 81 -0.29 -6.93 -15.02
C THR A 81 -0.15 -7.31 -13.55
N THR A 82 0.81 -8.19 -13.28
CA THR A 82 1.26 -8.53 -11.93
C THR A 82 2.66 -8.00 -11.71
N THR A 83 2.83 -7.12 -10.73
CA THR A 83 4.17 -6.77 -10.23
C THR A 83 4.47 -7.65 -9.03
N THR A 84 5.48 -8.49 -9.15
CA THR A 84 5.92 -9.39 -8.08
C THR A 84 7.00 -8.72 -7.26
N VAL A 85 6.91 -8.79 -5.93
CA VAL A 85 7.86 -8.18 -4.99
C VAL A 85 8.25 -9.14 -3.88
N SER A 86 9.42 -8.95 -3.28
CA SER A 86 9.76 -9.51 -1.94
C SER A 86 9.60 -8.47 -0.82
N SER A 87 9.52 -7.19 -1.18
CA SER A 87 9.19 -6.09 -0.28
C SER A 87 8.63 -4.90 -1.06
N PHE A 88 7.49 -4.38 -0.60
CA PHE A 88 6.85 -3.18 -1.12
C PHE A 88 6.80 -2.08 -0.05
N VAL A 89 7.41 -0.94 -0.35
CA VAL A 89 7.55 0.19 0.57
C VAL A 89 6.93 1.43 -0.04
N ALA A 90 5.86 1.95 0.57
CA ALA A 90 5.26 3.23 0.21
C ALA A 90 4.81 3.97 1.47
N VAL A 91 5.55 5.03 1.83
CA VAL A 91 5.30 5.79 3.07
C VAL A 91 5.24 7.28 2.74
N GLY A 92 4.02 7.81 2.70
CA GLY A 92 3.71 9.24 2.56
C GLY A 92 3.82 10.02 3.88
N ASP A 93 3.30 11.23 3.87
CA ASP A 93 2.87 11.95 5.07
C ASP A 93 1.59 12.76 4.79
N ILE A 94 1.16 13.56 5.78
CA ILE A 94 -0.09 14.32 5.70
C ILE A 94 -0.06 15.41 4.62
N SER A 95 1.12 15.97 4.31
CA SER A 95 1.30 16.97 3.27
C SER A 95 1.55 16.35 1.90
N ASP A 96 2.24 15.21 1.88
CA ASP A 96 2.76 14.56 0.68
C ASP A 96 2.37 13.08 0.69
N GLY A 97 1.11 12.82 0.34
CA GLY A 97 0.58 11.47 0.16
C GLY A 97 1.15 10.76 -1.08
N ILE A 98 0.99 9.44 -1.11
CA ILE A 98 1.31 8.61 -2.27
C ILE A 98 0.00 8.09 -2.90
N ILE A 99 -0.11 8.09 -4.23
CA ILE A 99 -1.22 7.50 -4.96
C ILE A 99 -0.72 6.26 -5.69
N ILE A 100 -1.36 5.13 -5.41
CA ILE A 100 -1.12 3.83 -6.06
C ILE A 100 -2.38 3.48 -6.85
N THR A 101 -2.29 3.47 -8.17
CA THR A 101 -3.45 3.21 -9.02
C THR A 101 -3.10 2.51 -10.32
N SER A 102 -4.11 2.17 -11.11
CA SER A 102 -3.99 1.65 -12.46
C SER A 102 -4.06 2.78 -13.51
N LEU A 103 -3.48 2.55 -14.68
CA LEU A 103 -3.55 3.43 -15.85
C LEU A 103 -4.98 3.59 -16.41
N THR A 104 -5.83 2.60 -16.16
CA THR A 104 -7.24 2.57 -16.57
C THR A 104 -8.11 2.20 -15.38
N SER A 105 -9.41 2.05 -15.58
CA SER A 105 -10.34 1.56 -14.54
C SER A 105 -10.31 0.04 -14.32
N ALA A 106 -9.42 -0.68 -15.01
CA ALA A 106 -9.18 -2.11 -14.76
C ALA A 106 -8.06 -2.29 -13.72
N THR A 107 -8.09 -3.41 -12.99
CA THR A 107 -7.18 -3.66 -11.88
C THR A 107 -5.76 -4.01 -12.33
N HIS A 108 -4.78 -3.70 -11.47
CA HIS A 108 -3.43 -4.26 -11.50
C HIS A 108 -3.22 -5.14 -10.27
N THR A 109 -2.20 -5.99 -10.30
CA THR A 109 -1.88 -6.88 -9.19
C THR A 109 -0.49 -6.58 -8.61
N LEU A 110 -0.40 -6.54 -7.29
CA LEU A 110 0.83 -6.56 -6.51
C LEU A 110 0.89 -7.91 -5.78
N SER A 111 1.95 -8.69 -6.02
CA SER A 111 2.07 -10.06 -5.51
C SER A 111 3.35 -10.25 -4.71
N ASP A 112 3.22 -10.84 -3.53
CA ASP A 112 4.35 -11.23 -2.68
C ASP A 112 4.04 -12.56 -2.02
N SER A 113 4.95 -13.51 -2.19
CA SER A 113 4.82 -14.90 -1.77
C SER A 113 4.68 -15.08 -0.24
N SER A 114 5.26 -14.18 0.56
CA SER A 114 5.30 -14.33 2.02
C SER A 114 5.63 -13.03 2.75
N GLY A 115 5.52 -13.02 4.08
CA GLY A 115 5.89 -11.86 4.89
C GLY A 115 4.79 -10.81 5.01
N THR A 116 5.18 -9.54 5.10
CA THR A 116 4.24 -8.43 5.33
C THR A 116 4.69 -7.18 4.59
N ASN A 117 3.78 -6.63 3.79
CA ASN A 117 3.94 -5.35 3.12
C ASN A 117 3.05 -4.31 3.81
N ALA A 118 3.66 -3.21 4.27
CA ALA A 118 2.96 -2.18 5.00
C ALA A 118 3.19 -0.82 4.34
N VAL A 119 2.09 -0.12 4.05
CA VAL A 119 2.11 1.23 3.45
C VAL A 119 1.38 2.21 4.37
N SER A 120 1.68 3.50 4.24
CA SER A 120 1.06 4.56 5.06
C SER A 120 0.95 5.85 4.26
N TYR A 121 -0.07 6.64 4.56
CA TYR A 121 -0.40 7.90 3.88
C TYR A 121 -0.54 7.69 2.36
N CYS A 122 -1.30 6.66 1.98
CA CYS A 122 -1.53 6.28 0.58
C CYS A 122 -3.01 6.38 0.20
N THR A 123 -3.29 6.81 -1.02
CA THR A 123 -4.57 6.55 -1.68
C THR A 123 -4.37 5.39 -2.63
N ILE A 124 -5.14 4.32 -2.46
CA ILE A 124 -5.01 3.08 -3.25
C ILE A 124 -6.31 2.87 -4.02
N SER A 125 -6.23 2.58 -5.32
CA SER A 125 -7.38 2.18 -6.14
C SER A 125 -7.00 1.17 -7.22
N TYR A 126 -7.96 0.33 -7.61
CA TYR A 126 -7.79 -0.67 -8.67
C TYR A 126 -6.61 -1.61 -8.43
N SER A 127 -6.30 -1.93 -7.17
CA SER A 127 -5.13 -2.74 -6.78
C SER A 127 -5.56 -4.05 -6.12
N ILE A 128 -5.13 -5.17 -6.69
CA ILE A 128 -5.26 -6.51 -6.12
C ILE A 128 -3.94 -6.84 -5.41
N ALA A 129 -4.00 -7.11 -4.12
CA ALA A 129 -2.86 -7.57 -3.34
C ALA A 129 -2.95 -9.09 -3.09
N GLU A 130 -1.95 -9.86 -3.51
CA GLU A 130 -1.96 -11.33 -3.42
C GLU A 130 -0.59 -11.94 -3.13
N GLY A 131 -0.46 -13.27 -3.27
CA GLY A 131 0.81 -14.00 -3.23
C GLY A 131 1.06 -14.79 -1.96
N GLY A 132 0.40 -14.49 -0.84
CA GLY A 132 0.57 -15.19 0.45
C GLY A 132 1.13 -14.30 1.56
N ALA A 133 1.71 -13.14 1.21
CA ALA A 133 2.03 -12.08 2.15
C ALA A 133 0.78 -11.41 2.73
N THR A 134 0.93 -10.77 3.89
CA THR A 134 -0.08 -9.86 4.44
C THR A 134 0.13 -8.45 3.90
N TRP A 135 -0.91 -7.82 3.35
CA TRP A 135 -0.85 -6.49 2.77
C TRP A 135 -1.63 -5.49 3.60
N ASN A 136 -0.94 -4.55 4.25
CA ASN A 136 -1.53 -3.62 5.20
C ASN A 136 -1.44 -2.18 4.69
N ALA A 137 -2.59 -1.54 4.52
CA ALA A 137 -2.70 -0.10 4.31
C ALA A 137 -2.99 0.55 5.67
N LEU A 138 -1.92 1.02 6.33
CA LEU A 138 -1.94 1.46 7.72
C LEU A 138 -2.38 2.94 7.85
N VAL A 139 -1.58 3.75 8.54
CA VAL A 139 -1.92 5.12 8.96
C VAL A 139 -2.34 5.97 7.77
N ASN A 140 -3.52 6.61 7.86
CA ASN A 140 -4.02 7.58 6.87
C ASN A 140 -4.02 7.05 5.43
N CYS A 141 -4.31 5.76 5.24
CA CYS A 141 -4.57 5.21 3.92
C CYS A 141 -6.04 5.30 3.55
N THR A 142 -6.32 5.71 2.31
CA THR A 142 -7.66 5.79 1.73
C THR A 142 -7.89 4.64 0.76
N ASP A 143 -8.95 3.86 1.01
CA ASP A 143 -9.50 2.92 0.02
C ASP A 143 -10.36 3.71 -0.98
N ASN A 144 -9.80 3.97 -2.17
CA ASN A 144 -10.48 4.72 -3.22
C ASN A 144 -11.18 3.80 -4.25
N GLY A 145 -11.45 2.55 -3.87
CA GLY A 145 -12.31 1.63 -4.60
C GLY A 145 -11.58 0.63 -5.52
N ASN A 146 -12.28 -0.47 -5.81
CA ASN A 146 -11.81 -1.59 -6.63
C ASN A 146 -10.50 -2.22 -6.15
N ASN A 147 -10.31 -2.25 -4.83
CA ASN A 147 -9.18 -2.91 -4.18
C ASN A 147 -9.59 -4.28 -3.64
N SER A 148 -8.66 -5.24 -3.62
CA SER A 148 -8.83 -6.52 -2.93
C SER A 148 -7.50 -6.97 -2.31
N GLY A 149 -7.58 -7.82 -1.27
CA GLY A 149 -6.40 -8.34 -0.54
C GLY A 149 -5.71 -7.35 0.40
N TRP A 150 -5.95 -6.05 0.25
CA TRP A 150 -5.47 -5.02 1.16
C TRP A 150 -6.27 -4.96 2.47
N ASN A 151 -5.56 -4.97 3.59
CA ASN A 151 -6.11 -4.67 4.91
C ASN A 151 -6.00 -3.16 5.15
N PHE A 152 -7.08 -2.41 4.90
CA PHE A 152 -7.15 -1.01 5.31
C PHE A 152 -7.38 -0.95 6.83
N ALA A 153 -6.41 -0.41 7.56
CA ALA A 153 -6.57 -0.10 8.97
C ALA A 153 -7.60 1.03 9.07
N ALA A 154 -8.85 0.67 9.32
CA ALA A 154 -9.89 1.64 9.58
C ALA A 154 -9.47 2.51 10.77
N ALA A 155 -9.30 3.82 10.55
CA ALA A 155 -9.05 4.75 11.63
C ALA A 155 -10.18 4.61 12.67
N GLY A 156 -9.85 4.04 13.84
CA GLY A 156 -10.73 4.06 15.00
C GLY A 156 -11.80 2.96 15.13
N VAL A 157 -11.72 1.83 14.42
CA VAL A 157 -12.64 0.72 14.76
C VAL A 157 -12.07 -0.09 15.91
N ILE A 158 -12.49 0.25 17.13
CA ILE A 158 -12.53 -0.70 18.25
C ILE A 158 -13.48 -1.82 17.82
N LYS A 159 -12.97 -2.92 17.28
CA LYS A 159 -13.76 -4.07 16.79
C LYS A 159 -14.36 -4.93 17.92
N THR A 160 -14.86 -4.30 18.98
CA THR A 160 -15.34 -4.92 20.23
C THR A 160 -14.21 -5.16 21.23
N ILE A 161 -14.35 -4.60 22.43
CA ILE A 161 -13.60 -5.08 23.60
C ILE A 161 -14.45 -6.18 24.23
N ASN A 162 -14.27 -7.42 23.78
CA ASN A 162 -14.92 -8.56 24.42
C ASN A 162 -14.40 -8.66 25.86
N GLY A 163 -15.24 -8.30 26.83
CA GLY A 163 -14.93 -8.40 28.26
C GLY A 163 -14.66 -7.08 28.99
N LEU A 164 -14.65 -5.93 28.32
CA LEU A 164 -14.88 -4.66 29.03
C LEU A 164 -16.37 -4.35 28.98
N ALA A 165 -17.07 -4.71 30.06
CA ALA A 165 -18.25 -3.93 30.43
C ALA A 165 -17.82 -2.46 30.51
N PHE A 166 -18.68 -1.53 30.08
CA PHE A 166 -18.44 -0.07 30.10
C PHE A 166 -18.31 0.52 31.53
N GLY A 167 -17.51 -0.10 32.40
CA GLY A 167 -17.32 0.28 33.81
C GLY A 167 -16.19 1.30 34.03
N SER A 168 -15.49 1.77 33.00
CA SER A 168 -14.43 2.78 33.18
C SER A 168 -14.12 3.60 31.92
N VAL A 169 -15.01 4.50 31.50
CA VAL A 169 -14.61 5.82 30.96
C VAL A 169 -15.53 6.90 31.54
N LYS A 170 -15.00 7.55 32.57
CA LYS A 170 -15.34 8.86 33.17
C LYS A 170 -15.51 9.90 32.05
N THR A 171 -16.62 10.62 31.81
CA THR A 171 -17.70 11.16 32.66
C THR A 171 -18.82 11.71 31.75
N TYR A 172 -20.12 11.46 32.02
CA TYR A 172 -21.22 12.26 31.45
C TYR A 172 -22.45 12.35 32.38
N ASN A 173 -22.66 13.56 32.92
CA ASN A 173 -23.87 14.23 33.39
C ASN A 173 -25.14 13.39 33.72
N GLY A 174 -25.30 13.00 34.99
CA GLY A 174 -26.62 12.70 35.56
C GLY A 174 -26.97 11.22 35.79
N LEU A 175 -26.05 10.28 35.61
CA LEU A 175 -26.30 8.88 35.95
C LEU A 175 -26.12 8.64 37.46
N ALA A 176 -27.24 8.49 38.18
CA ALA A 176 -27.25 8.13 39.60
C ALA A 176 -26.88 6.64 39.79
N ILE A 177 -25.59 6.35 40.06
CA ILE A 177 -25.13 5.00 40.44
C ILE A 177 -25.38 4.79 41.93
N GLY A 178 -26.64 4.57 42.28
CA GLY A 178 -27.09 4.36 43.65
C GLY A 178 -28.35 3.51 43.71
N SER A 179 -28.28 2.28 43.18
CA SER A 179 -29.11 1.12 43.60
C SER A 179 -28.90 -0.10 42.68
N VAL A 180 -27.84 -0.86 42.92
CA VAL A 180 -27.79 -2.27 42.46
C VAL A 180 -28.49 -3.09 43.55
N LYS A 181 -29.67 -3.63 43.24
CA LYS A 181 -30.59 -4.18 44.24
C LYS A 181 -30.28 -5.62 44.69
N THR A 182 -29.56 -6.46 43.93
CA THR A 182 -29.08 -7.78 44.41
C THR A 182 -28.15 -8.47 43.40
N ILE A 183 -27.12 -9.16 43.89
CA ILE A 183 -26.40 -10.22 43.17
C ILE A 183 -26.80 -11.54 43.86
N ASN A 184 -27.63 -12.35 43.20
CA ASN A 184 -28.00 -13.67 43.72
C ASN A 184 -26.78 -14.59 43.67
N GLY A 185 -26.26 -15.04 44.81
CA GLY A 185 -25.29 -16.15 44.81
C GLY A 185 -24.28 -16.22 45.95
N VAL A 186 -24.22 -15.28 46.90
CA VAL A 186 -23.30 -15.41 48.05
C VAL A 186 -24.06 -15.99 49.25
N ALA A 187 -23.92 -17.31 49.46
CA ALA A 187 -24.33 -17.96 50.69
C ALA A 187 -23.38 -17.54 51.82
N ALA A 188 -23.92 -17.01 52.92
CA ALA A 188 -23.16 -16.62 54.11
C ALA A 188 -23.07 -17.80 55.11
N GLN A 189 -21.90 -17.99 55.71
CA GLN A 189 -21.78 -18.40 57.13
C GLN A 189 -21.93 -17.15 57.99
#